data_AF-K0IL43-F1
#
_entry.id   AF-K0IL43-F1
#
_cell.length_a   1.000
_cell.length_b   1.000
_cell.length_c   1.000
_cell.angle_alpha   90.00
_cell.angle_beta   90.00
_cell.angle_gamma   90.00
#
_symmetry.space_group_name_H-M   'P 1'
#
loop_
_entity.id
_entity.type
_entity.pdbx_description
1 polymer ?
#
loop_
_entity_poly.entity_id
_entity_poly.type
_entity_poly.pdbx_seq_one_letter_code
_entity_poly.pdbx_strand_id
1 'polypeptide(L)'
;MMAGVLALIAFGVGMALYGYQVAIYPVDLAGGYLSRAESAQTPEDIAYFVRLARNELPEFGNPVWSFPTAKTDFGLIHRNLDAILARANSISSLEPYSTEYNTGMYDIHASIEGIQKQLVDATPYLYVSFTNIMLSAVWIAVILALFAIMRRGRARFRQEYENQ
;
A
#
# COMPACT_ATOMS: atom_id res chain seq x y z
N MET A 1 17.93 26.09 -18.62
CA MET A 1 16.81 26.13 -17.64
C MET A 1 15.80 25.02 -17.91
N MET A 2 15.30 24.82 -19.15
CA MET A 2 14.37 23.72 -19.47
C MET A 2 14.89 22.32 -19.14
N ALA A 3 16.14 21.98 -19.49
CA ALA A 3 16.70 20.65 -19.22
C ALA A 3 16.74 20.30 -17.72
N GLY A 4 17.04 21.27 -16.84
CA GLY A 4 17.06 21.05 -15.40
C GLY A 4 15.66 20.86 -14.80
N VAL A 5 14.67 21.60 -15.30
CA VAL A 5 13.26 21.42 -14.90
C VAL A 5 12.75 20.06 -15.36
N LEU A 6 13.04 19.65 -16.60
CA LEU A 6 12.67 18.33 -17.12
C LEU A 6 13.32 17.19 -16.33
N ALA A 7 14.60 17.31 -15.98
CA ALA A 7 15.30 16.33 -15.17
C ALA A 7 14.67 16.19 -13.77
N LEU A 8 14.28 17.32 -13.14
CA LEU A 8 13.64 17.32 -11.84
C LEU A 8 12.23 16.71 -11.88
N ILE A 9 11.45 16.99 -12.93
CA ILE A 9 10.13 16.37 -13.14
C ILE A 9 10.29 14.85 -13.33
N ALA A 10 11.19 14.42 -14.21
CA ALA A 10 11.45 12.99 -14.46
C ALA A 10 11.87 12.27 -13.17
N PHE A 11 12.75 12.90 -12.38
CA PHE A 11 13.15 12.37 -11.08
C PHE A 11 11.97 12.27 -10.09
N GLY A 12 11.13 13.30 -10.03
CA GLY A 12 9.93 13.29 -9.18
C GLY A 12 8.94 12.20 -9.55
N VAL A 13 8.69 12.00 -10.84
CA VAL A 13 7.84 10.90 -11.34
C VAL A 13 8.45 9.54 -10.99
N GLY A 14 9.75 9.35 -11.19
CA GLY A 14 10.44 8.12 -10.82
C GLY A 14 10.32 7.80 -9.33
N MET A 15 10.51 8.80 -8.46
CA MET A 15 10.35 8.66 -7.02
C MET A 15 8.92 8.32 -6.61
N ALA A 16 7.92 8.92 -7.26
CA ALA A 16 6.51 8.63 -6.98
C ALA A 16 6.14 7.18 -7.37
N LEU A 17 6.59 6.73 -8.55
CA LEU A 17 6.38 5.35 -9.01
C LEU A 17 7.07 4.34 -8.08
N TYR A 18 8.31 4.61 -7.69
CA TYR A 18 9.04 3.78 -6.74
C TYR A 18 8.33 3.71 -5.38
N GLY A 19 7.88 4.86 -4.85
CA GLY A 19 7.14 4.93 -3.60
C GLY A 19 5.85 4.10 -3.65
N TYR A 20 5.09 4.20 -4.74
CA TYR A 20 3.91 3.36 -4.96
C TYR A 20 4.26 1.87 -5.00
N GLN A 21 5.26 1.48 -5.79
CA GLN A 21 5.67 0.08 -5.96
C GLN A 21 6.07 -0.58 -4.62
N VAL A 22 6.74 0.15 -3.74
CA VAL A 22 7.26 -0.41 -2.49
C VAL A 22 6.23 -0.36 -1.37
N ALA A 23 5.44 0.71 -1.26
CA ALA A 23 4.59 0.95 -0.10
C ALA A 23 3.12 0.56 -0.29
N ILE A 24 2.59 0.65 -1.50
CA ILE A 24 1.14 0.54 -1.76
C ILE A 24 0.82 -0.67 -2.63
N TYR A 25 1.58 -0.86 -3.70
CA TYR A 25 1.34 -1.95 -4.64
C TYR A 25 1.26 -3.36 -4.00
N PRO A 26 2.07 -3.72 -2.99
CA PRO A 26 1.94 -5.04 -2.35
C PRO A 26 0.59 -5.23 -1.65
N VAL A 27 0.02 -4.16 -1.06
CA VAL A 27 -1.30 -4.20 -0.41
C VAL A 27 -2.42 -4.30 -1.45
N ASP A 28 -2.31 -3.58 -2.56
CA ASP A 28 -3.25 -3.69 -3.69
C ASP A 28 -3.23 -5.12 -4.29
N LEU A 29 -2.03 -5.69 -4.45
CA LEU A 29 -1.84 -7.05 -4.97
C LEU A 29 -2.41 -8.10 -3.99
N ALA A 30 -2.17 -7.94 -2.69
CA ALA A 30 -2.79 -8.76 -1.66
C ALA A 30 -4.32 -8.68 -1.69
N GLY A 31 -4.88 -7.48 -1.83
CA GLY A 31 -6.33 -7.29 -2.00
C GLY A 31 -6.88 -8.03 -3.22
N GLY A 32 -6.16 -7.99 -4.35
CA GLY A 32 -6.51 -8.75 -5.55
C GLY A 32 -6.51 -10.26 -5.33
N TYR A 33 -5.53 -10.80 -4.62
CA TYR A 33 -5.50 -12.22 -4.25
C TYR A 33 -6.61 -12.59 -3.28
N LEU A 34 -6.91 -11.75 -2.28
CA LEU A 34 -8.03 -12.00 -1.36
C LEU A 34 -9.38 -11.99 -2.08
N SER A 35 -9.58 -11.11 -3.05
CA SER A 35 -10.79 -11.13 -3.89
C SER A 35 -10.93 -12.45 -4.66
N ARG A 36 -9.81 -13.00 -5.17
CA ARG A 36 -9.81 -14.34 -5.80
C ARG A 36 -10.15 -15.44 -4.79
N ALA A 37 -9.57 -15.38 -3.59
CA ALA A 37 -9.86 -16.32 -2.51
C ALA A 37 -11.33 -16.28 -2.08
N GLU A 38 -11.93 -15.09 -1.96
CA GLU A 38 -13.34 -14.93 -1.63
C GLU A 38 -14.27 -15.56 -2.68
N SER A 39 -13.93 -15.44 -3.97
CA SER A 39 -14.70 -16.05 -5.06
C SER A 39 -14.44 -17.55 -5.25
N ALA A 40 -13.42 -18.09 -4.59
CA ALA A 40 -12.98 -19.47 -4.80
C ALA A 40 -14.00 -20.47 -4.25
N GLN A 41 -14.15 -21.58 -4.96
CA GLN A 41 -15.16 -22.61 -4.69
C GLN A 41 -14.59 -23.82 -3.91
N THR A 42 -13.27 -23.90 -3.78
CA THR A 42 -12.56 -24.99 -3.09
C THR A 42 -11.68 -24.44 -1.97
N PRO A 43 -11.53 -25.16 -0.85
CA PRO A 43 -10.64 -24.76 0.23
C PRO A 43 -9.17 -24.72 -0.20
N GLU A 44 -8.75 -25.54 -1.17
CA GLU A 44 -7.40 -25.55 -1.71
C GLU A 44 -7.09 -24.25 -2.46
N ASP A 45 -8.02 -23.79 -3.31
CA ASP A 45 -7.88 -22.51 -4.03
C ASP A 45 -7.88 -21.32 -3.06
N ILE A 46 -8.75 -21.36 -2.04
CA ILE A 46 -8.73 -20.38 -0.95
C ILE A 46 -7.35 -20.35 -0.30
N ALA A 47 -6.84 -21.49 0.13
CA ALA A 47 -5.56 -21.58 0.82
C ALA A 47 -4.41 -21.09 -0.07
N TYR A 48 -4.46 -21.38 -1.38
CA TYR A 48 -3.49 -20.91 -2.35
C TYR A 48 -3.48 -19.37 -2.44
N PHE A 49 -4.63 -18.75 -2.70
CA PHE A 49 -4.70 -17.29 -2.87
C PHE A 49 -4.48 -16.52 -1.57
N VAL A 50 -4.96 -17.02 -0.43
CA VAL A 50 -4.70 -16.41 0.89
C VAL A 50 -3.19 -16.43 1.20
N ARG A 51 -2.47 -17.50 0.83
CA ARG A 51 -1.02 -17.57 1.00
C ARG A 51 -0.28 -16.56 0.13
N LEU A 52 -0.74 -16.37 -1.12
CA LEU A 52 -0.18 -15.31 -1.98
C LEU A 52 -0.42 -13.93 -1.36
N ALA A 53 -1.64 -13.62 -0.92
CA ALA A 53 -1.94 -12.35 -0.26
C ALA A 53 -1.08 -12.10 0.97
N ARG A 54 -0.93 -13.12 1.82
CA ARG A 54 -0.09 -13.05 3.02
C ARG A 54 1.37 -12.70 2.69
N ASN A 55 1.92 -13.27 1.63
CA ASN A 55 3.33 -13.07 1.27
C ASN A 55 3.62 -11.66 0.72
N GLU A 56 2.60 -10.98 0.17
CA GLU A 56 2.74 -9.60 -0.31
C GLU A 56 2.60 -8.57 0.82
N LEU A 57 1.86 -8.89 1.89
CA LEU A 57 1.63 -7.94 2.97
C LEU A 57 2.86 -7.79 3.89
N PRO A 58 3.13 -6.57 4.40
CA PRO A 58 4.10 -6.38 5.47
C PRO A 58 3.81 -7.30 6.66
N GLU A 59 4.83 -7.94 7.24
CA GLU A 59 4.63 -8.89 8.34
C GLU A 59 4.17 -8.24 9.66
N PHE A 60 4.53 -6.97 9.86
CA PHE A 60 4.26 -6.23 11.09
C PHE A 60 4.13 -4.73 10.84
N GLY A 61 3.66 -4.02 11.87
CA GLY A 61 3.53 -2.58 11.88
C GLY A 61 2.11 -2.11 11.60
N ASN A 62 1.92 -0.81 11.77
CA ASN A 62 0.65 -0.15 11.54
C ASN A 62 0.90 1.09 10.67
N PRO A 63 0.24 1.21 9.50
CA PRO A 63 0.43 2.36 8.64
C PRO A 63 -0.16 3.64 9.26
N VAL A 64 -1.10 3.51 10.20
CA VAL A 64 -1.65 4.63 10.97
C VAL A 64 -0.68 5.00 12.09
N TRP A 65 0.19 5.98 11.84
CA TRP A 65 1.22 6.38 12.79
C TRP A 65 0.71 7.26 13.95
N SER A 66 -0.33 8.06 13.72
CA SER A 66 -0.83 9.01 14.73
C SER A 66 -1.73 8.35 15.77
N PHE A 67 -2.64 7.48 15.33
CA PHE A 67 -3.61 6.78 16.18
C PHE A 67 -3.84 5.35 15.66
N PRO A 68 -2.87 4.43 15.87
CA PRO A 68 -2.97 3.06 15.37
C PRO A 68 -4.17 2.32 15.95
N THR A 69 -4.80 1.48 15.12
CA THR A 69 -5.92 0.62 15.54
C THR A 69 -5.62 -0.84 15.24
N ALA A 70 -6.31 -1.75 15.92
CA ALA A 70 -6.21 -3.18 15.66
C ALA A 70 -6.61 -3.57 14.23
N LYS A 71 -7.45 -2.77 13.56
CA LYS A 71 -7.90 -3.04 12.18
C LYS A 71 -6.81 -2.79 11.15
N THR A 72 -5.91 -1.87 11.42
CA THR A 72 -4.84 -1.47 10.50
C THR A 72 -3.49 -2.11 10.85
N ASP A 73 -3.46 -2.98 11.85
CA ASP A 73 -2.25 -3.66 12.29
C ASP A 73 -1.96 -4.88 11.40
N PHE A 74 -0.86 -4.82 10.66
CA PHE A 74 -0.49 -5.88 9.73
C PHE A 74 -0.13 -7.19 10.44
N GLY A 75 0.38 -7.13 11.67
CA GLY A 75 0.65 -8.33 12.46
C GLY A 75 -0.64 -9.05 12.89
N LEU A 76 -1.69 -8.30 13.21
CA LEU A 76 -3.03 -8.87 13.45
C LEU A 76 -3.66 -9.42 12.16
N ILE A 77 -3.51 -8.71 11.03
CA ILE A 77 -3.99 -9.16 9.73
C ILE A 77 -3.31 -10.49 9.34
N HIS A 78 -1.99 -10.59 9.48
CA HIS A 78 -1.23 -11.83 9.22
C HIS A 78 -1.75 -13.00 10.06
N ARG A 79 -2.00 -12.78 11.35
CA ARG A 79 -2.58 -13.83 12.22
C ARG A 79 -3.97 -14.27 11.75
N ASN A 80 -4.80 -13.36 11.26
CA ASN A 80 -6.11 -13.69 10.72
C ASN A 80 -5.99 -14.49 9.41
N LEU A 81 -5.04 -14.13 8.53
CA LEU A 81 -4.74 -14.89 7.32
C LEU A 81 -4.24 -16.31 7.66
N ASP A 82 -3.37 -16.45 8.65
CA ASP A 82 -2.90 -17.75 9.14
C ASP A 82 -4.04 -18.62 9.68
N ALA A 83 -4.99 -18.01 10.40
CA ALA A 83 -6.18 -18.71 10.87
C ALA A 83 -7.10 -19.15 9.72
N ILE A 84 -7.22 -18.35 8.66
CA ILE A 84 -7.96 -18.72 7.44
C ILE A 84 -7.26 -19.89 6.75
N LEU A 85 -5.94 -19.85 6.58
CA LEU A 85 -5.16 -20.94 5.99
C LEU A 85 -5.35 -22.25 6.75
N ALA A 86 -5.23 -22.21 8.08
CA ALA A 86 -5.45 -23.38 8.93
C ALA A 86 -6.87 -23.94 8.78
N ARG A 87 -7.88 -23.06 8.71
CA ARG A 87 -9.29 -23.47 8.55
C ARG A 87 -9.55 -24.07 7.18
N ALA A 88 -9.05 -23.45 6.11
CA ALA A 88 -9.16 -23.96 4.74
C ALA A 88 -8.56 -25.38 4.63
N ASN A 89 -7.34 -25.57 5.14
CA ASN A 89 -6.68 -26.89 5.18
C ASN A 89 -7.42 -27.91 6.07
N SER A 90 -8.15 -27.46 7.09
CA SER A 90 -8.94 -28.35 7.94
C SER A 90 -10.24 -28.79 7.26
N ILE A 91 -10.89 -27.91 6.48
CA ILE A 91 -12.15 -28.25 5.81
C ILE A 91 -11.95 -28.97 4.48
N SER A 92 -10.75 -28.90 3.88
CA SER A 92 -10.41 -29.65 2.66
C SER A 92 -10.49 -31.16 2.82
N SER A 93 -10.41 -31.68 4.05
CA SER A 93 -10.60 -33.11 4.31
C SER A 93 -12.06 -33.52 4.54
N LEU A 94 -13.01 -32.58 4.57
CA LEU A 94 -14.43 -32.87 4.75
C LEU A 94 -15.08 -33.32 3.44
N GLU A 95 -16.20 -34.03 3.54
CA GLU A 95 -16.99 -34.39 2.35
C GLU A 95 -17.52 -33.12 1.67
N PRO A 96 -17.25 -32.93 0.37
CA PRO A 96 -17.78 -31.79 -0.38
C PRO A 96 -19.30 -31.69 -0.26
N TYR A 97 -19.81 -30.47 -0.12
CA TYR A 97 -21.24 -30.16 0.02
C TYR A 97 -21.91 -30.64 1.31
N SER A 98 -21.17 -31.24 2.25
CA SER A 98 -21.67 -31.45 3.62
C SER A 98 -22.00 -30.11 4.30
N THR A 99 -22.84 -30.16 5.34
CA THR A 99 -23.21 -28.95 6.09
C THR A 99 -21.97 -28.29 6.70
N GLU A 100 -21.07 -29.08 7.28
CA GLU A 100 -19.83 -28.63 7.89
C GLU A 100 -18.89 -27.99 6.86
N TYR A 101 -18.77 -28.59 5.67
CA TYR A 101 -17.98 -28.04 4.57
C TYR A 101 -18.55 -26.69 4.13
N ASN A 102 -19.85 -26.60 3.85
CA ASN A 102 -20.49 -25.39 3.34
C ASN A 102 -20.46 -24.25 4.38
N THR A 103 -20.72 -24.55 5.65
CA THR A 103 -20.60 -23.57 6.74
C THR A 103 -19.14 -23.12 6.90
N GLY A 104 -18.19 -24.04 6.86
CA GLY A 104 -16.76 -23.70 6.92
C GLY A 104 -16.32 -22.78 5.77
N MET A 105 -16.75 -23.07 4.55
CA MET A 105 -16.49 -22.21 3.38
C MET A 105 -17.09 -20.82 3.56
N TYR A 106 -18.36 -20.73 3.99
CA TYR A 106 -19.04 -19.45 4.24
C TYR A 106 -18.31 -18.58 5.27
N ASP A 107 -17.93 -19.18 6.41
CA ASP A 107 -17.20 -18.48 7.47
C ASP A 107 -15.83 -17.96 6.99
N ILE A 108 -15.15 -18.73 6.13
CA ILE A 108 -13.88 -18.31 5.54
C ILE A 108 -14.11 -17.12 4.59
N HIS A 109 -15.09 -17.18 3.70
CA HIS A 109 -15.41 -16.07 2.79
C HIS A 109 -15.71 -14.78 3.57
N ALA A 110 -16.54 -14.86 4.61
CA ALA A 110 -16.83 -13.71 5.48
C ALA A 110 -15.58 -13.16 6.17
N SER A 111 -14.66 -14.04 6.59
CA SER A 111 -13.40 -13.64 7.20
C SER A 111 -12.48 -12.93 6.19
N ILE A 112 -12.42 -13.42 4.96
CA ILE A 112 -11.65 -12.81 3.86
C ILE A 112 -12.19 -11.42 3.52
N GLU A 113 -13.52 -11.27 3.40
CA GLU A 113 -14.18 -9.97 3.19
C GLU A 113 -13.82 -8.98 4.32
N GLY A 114 -13.80 -9.45 5.57
CA GLY A 114 -13.38 -8.66 6.73
C GLY A 114 -11.94 -8.14 6.61
N ILE A 115 -11.01 -8.98 6.15
CA ILE A 115 -9.61 -8.57 5.94
C ILE A 115 -9.50 -7.58 4.77
N GLN A 116 -10.24 -7.78 3.69
CA GLN A 116 -10.24 -6.82 2.56
C GLN A 116 -10.67 -5.43 3.02
N LYS A 117 -11.70 -5.33 3.87
CA LYS A 117 -12.12 -4.05 4.48
C LYS A 117 -11.01 -3.44 5.35
N GLN A 118 -10.29 -4.25 6.12
CA GLN A 118 -9.13 -3.80 6.91
C GLN A 118 -8.01 -3.25 6.03
N LEU A 119 -7.72 -3.88 4.88
CA LEU A 119 -6.76 -3.36 3.92
C LEU A 119 -7.20 -2.02 3.33
N VAL A 120 -8.49 -1.91 2.93
CA VAL A 120 -9.06 -0.64 2.44
C VAL A 120 -8.96 0.47 3.49
N ASP A 121 -9.24 0.17 4.76
CA ASP A 121 -9.10 1.11 5.87
C ASP A 121 -7.64 1.54 6.09
N ALA A 122 -6.67 0.65 5.83
CA ALA A 122 -5.25 0.91 6.01
C ALA A 122 -4.62 1.69 4.84
N THR A 123 -5.10 1.50 3.61
CA THR A 123 -4.51 2.04 2.38
C THR A 123 -4.27 3.56 2.39
N PRO A 124 -5.20 4.43 2.83
CA PRO A 124 -4.98 5.88 2.86
C PRO A 124 -3.75 6.29 3.67
N TYR A 125 -3.43 5.53 4.73
CA TYR A 125 -2.32 5.82 5.62
C TYR A 125 -0.96 5.38 5.06
N LEU A 126 -0.94 4.48 4.08
CA LEU A 126 0.26 4.15 3.33
C LEU A 126 0.68 5.33 2.43
N TYR A 127 -0.29 6.04 1.84
CA TYR A 127 -0.02 7.27 1.09
C TYR A 127 0.50 8.39 2.01
N VAL A 128 -0.11 8.54 3.19
CA VAL A 128 0.22 9.61 4.16
C VAL A 128 1.08 9.09 5.32
N SER A 129 2.02 8.21 5.01
CA SER A 129 2.98 7.71 5.99
C SER A 129 3.91 8.82 6.47
N PHE A 130 4.45 8.69 7.70
CA PHE A 130 5.40 9.66 8.24
C PHE A 130 6.58 9.93 7.28
N THR A 131 7.11 8.87 6.66
CA THR A 131 8.18 8.96 5.65
C THR A 131 7.74 9.78 4.44
N ASN A 132 6.52 9.56 3.92
CA ASN A 132 6.01 10.31 2.77
C ASN A 132 5.77 11.79 3.10
N ILE A 133 5.34 12.11 4.32
CA ILE A 133 5.20 13.49 4.79
C ILE A 133 6.57 14.18 4.83
N MET A 134 7.59 13.52 5.39
CA MET A 134 8.96 14.06 5.43
C MET A 134 9.54 14.26 4.03
N LEU A 135 9.37 13.29 3.14
CA LEU A 135 9.80 13.42 1.74
C LEU A 135 9.07 14.57 1.03
N SER A 136 7.77 14.74 1.28
CA SER A 136 6.99 15.87 0.73
C SER A 136 7.51 17.22 1.23
N ALA A 137 7.87 17.33 2.51
CA ALA A 137 8.49 18.54 3.06
C ALA A 137 9.84 18.86 2.40
N VAL A 138 10.67 17.84 2.14
CA VAL A 138 11.93 17.99 1.40
C VAL A 138 11.67 18.49 -0.03
N TRP A 139 10.69 17.92 -0.73
CA TRP A 139 10.31 18.36 -2.08
C TRP A 139 9.87 19.82 -2.12
N ILE A 140 9.05 20.25 -1.16
CA ILE A 140 8.65 21.65 -1.01
C ILE A 140 9.88 22.54 -0.80
N ALA A 141 10.82 22.15 0.06
CA ALA A 141 12.04 22.89 0.31
C ALA A 141 12.92 23.03 -0.95
N VAL A 142 13.05 21.96 -1.75
CA VAL A 142 13.78 21.99 -3.04
C VAL A 142 13.13 22.99 -4.01
N ILE A 143 11.80 22.97 -4.14
CA ILE A 143 11.07 23.90 -5.01
C ILE A 143 11.29 25.35 -4.56
N LEU A 144 11.20 25.62 -3.26
CA LEU A 144 11.43 26.96 -2.70
C LEU A 144 12.88 27.43 -2.94
N ALA A 145 13.86 26.55 -2.76
CA ALA A 145 15.26 26.86 -3.02
C ALA A 145 15.50 27.22 -4.50
N LEU A 146 14.91 26.47 -5.43
CA LEU A 146 14.97 26.77 -6.86
C LEU A 146 14.35 28.13 -7.18
N PHE A 147 13.17 28.44 -6.62
CA PHE A 147 12.56 29.76 -6.79
C PHE A 147 13.42 30.89 -6.24
N ALA A 148 14.04 30.71 -5.08
CA ALA A 148 14.94 31.69 -4.47
C ALA A 148 16.17 31.96 -5.34
N ILE A 149 16.79 30.91 -5.89
CA ILE A 149 17.93 31.01 -6.80
C ILE A 149 17.52 31.72 -8.10
N MET A 150 16.40 31.34 -8.70
CA MET A 150 15.88 32.00 -9.91
C MET A 150 15.55 33.48 -9.68
N ARG A 151 14.99 33.83 -8.52
CA ARG A 151 14.71 35.23 -8.15
C ARG A 151 16.00 36.04 -8.03
N ARG A 152 17.03 35.51 -7.37
CA ARG A 152 18.35 36.16 -7.26
C ARG A 152 19.02 36.33 -8.62
N GLY A 153 18.96 35.32 -9.48
CA GLY A 153 19.49 35.40 -10.84
C GLY A 153 18.84 36.52 -11.66
N ARG A 154 17.51 36.61 -11.68
CA ARG A 154 16.78 37.68 -12.38
C ARG A 154 17.10 39.09 -11.88
N ALA A 155 17.31 39.24 -10.57
CA ALA A 155 17.68 40.53 -9.97
C ALA A 155 19.08 41.00 -10.44
N ARG A 156 20.05 40.09 -10.54
CA ARG A 156 21.39 40.42 -11.06
C ARG A 156 21.38 40.87 -12.51
N PHE A 157 20.68 40.13 -13.38
CA PHE A 157 20.58 40.51 -14.80
C PHE A 157 19.94 41.89 -14.97
N ARG A 158 18.88 42.23 -14.21
CA ARG A 158 18.22 43.54 -14.31
C ARG A 158 19.15 44.71 -13.92
N GLN A 159 19.99 44.53 -12.91
CA GLN A 159 20.99 45.53 -12.51
C GLN A 159 22.09 45.71 -13.56
N GLU A 160 22.47 44.66 -14.27
CA GLU A 160 23.46 44.73 -15.35
C GLU A 160 22.95 45.49 -16.58
N TYR A 161 21.64 45.39 -16.89
CA TYR A 161 21.01 46.15 -17.98
C TYR A 161 20.72 47.62 -17.62
N GLU A 162 20.43 47.95 -16.36
CA GLU A 162 20.18 49.34 -15.92
C GLU A 162 21.47 50.15 -15.75
N ASN A 163 22.62 49.49 -15.63
CA ASN A 163 23.94 50.11 -15.50
C ASN A 163 24.71 50.23 -16.84
N GLN A 164 24.07 49.92 -17.97
CA GLN A 164 24.56 50.16 -19.34
C GLN A 164 23.79 51.33 -19.96
#